data_AF-A0A7G8FY67-F1
#
_entry.id   AF-A0A7G8FY67-F1
#
_cell.length_a   1.000
_cell.length_b   1.000
_cell.length_c   1.000
_cell.angle_alpha   90.00
_cell.angle_beta   90.00
_cell.angle_gamma   90.00
#
_symmetry.space_group_name_H-M   'P 1'
#
loop_
_entity.id
_entity.type
_entity.pdbx_description
1 polymer ?
#
loop_
_entity_poly.entity_id
_entity_poly.type
_entity_poly.pdbx_seq_one_letter_code
_entity_poly.pdbx_strand_id
1 'polypeptide(L)'
;MLEISLPSDQPFQLLILLILGHFLADFPLQGDRMAVEKCPGNDVVLDWRWWLSAHAATHGFVVALLTGIPVLGLAETFFHAAIDYGKCRFRYTLIVDQLMHWVCKLVWVLLLTNWS
;
A
#
# COMPACT_ATOMS: atom_id res chain seq x y z
N MET A 1 17.23 6.53 24.84
CA MET A 1 16.47 6.77 23.60
C MET A 1 16.80 5.58 22.71
N LEU A 2 15.84 4.70 22.43
CA LEU A 2 16.08 3.62 21.46
C LEU A 2 16.29 4.29 20.11
N GLU A 3 17.52 4.27 19.59
CA GLU A 3 17.76 4.54 18.18
C GLU A 3 17.13 3.40 17.39
N ILE A 4 15.92 3.61 16.90
CA ILE A 4 15.36 2.77 15.85
C ILE A 4 16.15 3.16 14.61
N SER A 5 17.23 2.44 14.31
CA SER A 5 17.90 2.56 13.01
C SER A 5 16.85 2.24 11.95
N LEU A 6 16.50 3.23 11.13
CA LEU A 6 15.50 3.04 10.08
C LEU A 6 16.02 1.97 9.11
N PRO A 7 15.18 1.02 8.68
CA PRO A 7 15.60 -0.09 7.83
C PRO A 7 16.02 0.31 6.40
N SER A 8 16.06 1.62 6.08
CA SER A 8 16.47 2.14 4.76
C SER A 8 17.84 1.65 4.31
N ASP A 9 18.75 1.41 5.26
CA ASP A 9 20.13 1.03 4.97
C ASP A 9 20.28 -0.48 4.68
N GLN A 10 19.18 -1.23 4.77
CA GLN A 10 19.12 -2.69 4.60
C GLN A 10 17.98 -3.04 3.64
N PRO A 11 18.19 -2.91 2.31
CA PRO A 11 17.11 -2.90 1.32
C PRO A 11 16.27 -4.18 1.32
N PHE A 12 16.89 -5.33 1.55
CA PHE A 12 16.18 -6.60 1.67
C PHE A 12 15.25 -6.64 2.89
N GLN A 13 15.69 -6.11 4.03
CA GLN A 13 14.87 -6.06 5.25
C GLN A 13 13.74 -5.04 5.08
N LEU A 14 14.01 -3.90 4.46
CA LEU A 14 12.98 -2.93 4.11
C LEU A 14 11.92 -3.56 3.20
N LEU A 15 12.32 -4.30 2.16
CA LEU A 15 11.37 -4.99 1.28
C LEU A 15 10.45 -5.94 2.06
N ILE A 16 11.03 -6.76 2.95
CA ILE A 16 10.25 -7.66 3.82
C ILE A 16 9.26 -6.84 4.66
N LEU A 17 9.71 -5.77 5.32
CA LEU A 17 8.85 -4.94 6.16
C LEU A 17 7.74 -4.25 5.36
N LEU A 18 8.02 -3.77 4.15
CA LEU A 18 7.00 -3.16 3.27
C LEU A 18 5.95 -4.18 2.83
N ILE A 19 6.34 -5.43 2.56
CA ILE A 19 5.41 -6.52 2.23
C ILE A 19 4.57 -6.92 3.45
N LEU A 20 5.18 -7.04 4.63
CA LEU A 20 4.47 -7.35 5.87
C LEU A 20 3.51 -6.21 6.28
N GLY A 21 3.95 -4.96 6.13
CA GLY A 21 3.14 -3.77 6.36
C GLY A 21 1.94 -3.70 5.41
N HIS A 22 2.14 -4.08 4.14
CA HIS A 22 1.05 -4.23 3.19
C HIS A 22 0.03 -5.27 3.67
N PHE A 23 0.47 -6.44 4.12
CA PHE A 23 -0.43 -7.45 4.67
C PHE A 23 -1.19 -6.95 5.91
N LEU A 24 -0.53 -6.21 6.80
CA LEU A 24 -1.17 -5.60 7.96
C LEU A 24 -2.30 -4.64 7.54
N ALA A 25 -2.08 -3.82 6.50
CA ALA A 25 -3.05 -2.87 6.00
C ALA A 25 -4.23 -3.55 5.27
N ASP A 26 -3.96 -4.58 4.46
CA ASP A 26 -4.97 -5.26 3.63
C ASP A 26 -5.89 -6.23 4.37
N PHE A 27 -5.42 -6.81 5.48
CA PHE A 27 -6.11 -7.91 6.13
C PHE A 27 -6.60 -7.51 7.53
N PRO A 28 -5.73 -7.21 8.52
CA PRO A 28 -6.19 -6.70 9.81
C PRO A 28 -6.89 -5.34 9.79
N LEU A 29 -6.36 -4.36 9.05
CA LEU A 29 -6.86 -2.98 9.12
C LEU A 29 -7.99 -2.67 8.13
N GLN A 30 -8.13 -3.48 7.08
CA GLN A 30 -9.24 -3.39 6.15
C GLN A 30 -10.39 -4.30 6.61
N GLY A 31 -11.50 -3.71 7.03
CA GLY A 31 -12.72 -4.48 7.30
C GLY A 31 -13.40 -4.95 6.00
N ASP A 32 -14.19 -6.02 6.10
CA ASP A 32 -14.92 -6.63 4.97
C ASP A 32 -15.75 -5.60 4.18
N ARG A 33 -16.35 -4.63 4.87
CA ARG A 33 -17.11 -3.55 4.23
C ARG A 33 -16.22 -2.68 3.34
N MET A 34 -15.06 -2.26 3.83
CA MET A 34 -14.12 -1.45 3.04
C MET A 34 -13.64 -2.22 1.82
N ALA A 35 -13.37 -3.53 1.97
CA ALA A 35 -12.92 -4.38 0.87
C ALA A 35 -13.93 -4.42 -0.29
N VAL A 36 -15.23 -4.35 0.01
CA VAL A 36 -16.31 -4.34 -0.99
C VAL A 36 -16.61 -2.93 -1.49
N GLU A 37 -16.85 -1.97 -0.58
CA GLU A 37 -17.33 -0.64 -0.92
C GLU A 37 -16.24 0.28 -1.50
N LYS A 38 -14.95 -0.09 -1.44
CA LYS A 38 -13.89 0.61 -2.20
C LYS A 38 -14.02 0.45 -3.72
N CYS A 39 -14.79 -0.53 -4.17
CA CYS A 39 -15.03 -0.76 -5.59
C CYS A 39 -16.23 0.08 -6.10
N PRO A 40 -16.06 0.85 -7.20
CA PRO A 40 -17.12 1.69 -7.75
C PRO A 40 -18.40 0.90 -8.04
N GLY A 41 -19.53 1.41 -7.53
CA GLY A 41 -20.85 0.81 -7.76
C GLY A 41 -21.22 -0.30 -6.77
N ASN A 42 -20.34 -0.60 -5.81
CA ASN A 42 -20.64 -1.48 -4.67
C ASN A 42 -20.80 -0.70 -3.36
N ASP A 43 -20.60 0.62 -3.38
CA ASP A 43 -20.72 1.50 -2.22
C ASP A 43 -22.17 1.65 -1.75
N VAL A 44 -22.36 1.67 -0.42
CA VAL A 44 -23.68 1.77 0.22
C VAL A 44 -23.68 2.84 1.30
N VAL A 45 -22.65 2.87 2.15
CA VAL A 45 -22.60 3.77 3.31
C VAL A 45 -21.87 5.07 2.99
N LEU A 46 -20.80 4.98 2.21
CA LEU A 46 -19.97 6.11 1.83
C LEU A 46 -19.49 5.93 0.39
N ASP A 47 -19.37 7.03 -0.35
CA ASP A 47 -18.89 7.01 -1.74
C ASP A 47 -17.58 6.22 -1.84
N TRP A 48 -17.49 5.33 -2.83
CA TRP A 48 -16.33 4.43 -3.01
C TRP A 48 -14.99 5.16 -3.06
N ARG A 49 -14.95 6.44 -3.47
CA ARG A 49 -13.72 7.24 -3.49
C ARG A 49 -13.17 7.47 -2.11
N TRP A 50 -14.02 7.64 -1.10
CA TRP A 50 -13.58 7.74 0.29
C TRP A 50 -13.06 6.41 0.81
N TRP A 51 -13.74 5.31 0.52
CA TRP A 51 -13.27 3.97 0.88
C TRP A 51 -11.91 3.66 0.25
N LEU A 52 -11.78 3.90 -1.06
CA LEU A 52 -10.54 3.64 -1.79
C LEU A 52 -9.42 4.57 -1.34
N SER A 53 -9.68 5.87 -1.20
CA SER A 53 -8.65 6.82 -0.77
C SER A 53 -8.19 6.57 0.66
N ALA A 54 -9.10 6.24 1.59
CA ALA A 54 -8.73 5.89 2.96
C ALA A 54 -7.91 4.58 3.02
N HIS A 55 -8.32 3.58 2.25
CA HIS A 55 -7.58 2.31 2.13
C HIS A 55 -6.17 2.55 1.59
N ALA A 56 -6.06 3.22 0.45
CA ALA A 56 -4.77 3.52 -0.17
C ALA A 56 -3.89 4.43 0.70
N ALA A 57 -4.48 5.41 1.40
CA ALA A 57 -3.75 6.28 2.33
C ALA A 57 -3.23 5.51 3.54
N THR A 58 -3.92 4.44 3.99
CA THR A 58 -3.42 3.53 5.04
C THR A 58 -2.13 2.86 4.59
N HIS A 59 -2.08 2.36 3.36
CA HIS A 59 -0.86 1.81 2.77
C HIS A 59 0.24 2.85 2.59
N GLY A 60 -0.12 4.05 2.11
CA GLY A 60 0.81 5.16 2.01
C GLY A 60 1.41 5.58 3.34
N PHE A 61 0.62 5.60 4.40
CA PHE A 61 1.08 5.87 5.75
C PHE A 61 2.06 4.80 6.24
N VAL A 62 1.78 3.52 6.00
CA VAL A 62 2.71 2.42 6.33
C VAL A 62 4.03 2.57 5.58
N VAL A 63 4.01 2.90 4.28
CA VAL A 63 5.23 3.16 3.50
C VAL A 63 6.00 4.37 4.06
N ALA A 64 5.32 5.48 4.36
CA ALA A 64 5.96 6.67 4.94
C ALA A 64 6.63 6.36 6.28
N LEU A 65 5.99 5.58 7.15
CA LEU A 65 6.55 5.18 8.45
C LEU A 65 7.79 4.29 8.29
N LEU A 66 7.71 3.27 7.44
CA LEU A 66 8.79 2.28 7.30
C LEU A 66 10.00 2.83 6.54
N THR A 67 9.80 3.79 5.65
CA THR A 67 10.87 4.42 4.87
C THR A 67 11.38 5.72 5.47
N GLY A 68 10.62 6.33 6.39
CA GLY A 68 10.90 7.66 6.92
C GLY A 68 10.66 8.80 5.91
N ILE A 69 10.05 8.52 4.75
CA ILE A 69 9.92 9.48 3.64
C ILE A 69 8.43 9.69 3.30
N PRO A 70 7.79 10.77 3.77
CA PRO A 70 6.37 11.03 3.54
C PRO A 70 5.97 11.12 2.06
N VAL A 71 6.84 11.68 1.21
CA VAL A 71 6.59 11.79 -0.24
C VAL A 71 6.42 10.43 -0.89
N LEU A 72 7.19 9.43 -0.43
CA LEU A 72 7.09 8.05 -0.93
C LEU A 72 5.77 7.40 -0.48
N GLY A 73 5.27 7.75 0.71
CA GLY A 73 3.94 7.36 1.16
C GLY A 73 2.80 7.98 0.34
N LEU A 74 2.94 9.24 -0.07
CA LEU A 74 1.98 9.86 -1.01
C LEU A 74 2.01 9.16 -2.38
N ALA A 75 3.21 8.80 -2.86
CA ALA A 75 3.36 8.04 -4.09
C ALA A 75 2.69 6.66 -3.98
N GLU A 76 2.96 5.91 -2.90
CA GLU A 76 2.25 4.66 -2.63
C GLU A 76 0.74 4.86 -2.60
N THR A 77 0.23 5.88 -1.92
CA THR A 77 -1.22 6.16 -1.88
C THR A 77 -1.81 6.24 -3.29
N PHE A 78 -1.13 6.94 -4.21
CA PHE A 78 -1.59 7.06 -5.58
C PHE A 78 -1.54 5.71 -6.34
N PHE A 79 -0.39 5.02 -6.31
CA PHE A 79 -0.23 3.76 -7.04
C PHE A 79 -1.11 2.65 -6.48
N HIS A 80 -1.25 2.58 -5.16
CA HIS A 80 -2.12 1.61 -4.48
C HIS A 80 -3.58 1.80 -4.89
N ALA A 81 -4.07 3.05 -4.87
CA ALA A 81 -5.41 3.37 -5.36
C ALA A 81 -5.60 2.98 -6.83
N ALA A 82 -4.58 3.18 -7.68
CA ALA A 82 -4.65 2.82 -9.09
C ALA A 82 -4.72 1.30 -9.32
N ILE A 83 -3.92 0.52 -8.57
CA ILE A 83 -3.94 -0.96 -8.64
C ILE A 83 -5.30 -1.48 -8.19
N ASP A 84 -5.79 -1.03 -7.04
CA ASP A 84 -7.07 -1.45 -6.48
C ASP A 84 -8.26 -1.05 -7.36
N TYR A 85 -8.25 0.18 -7.88
CA TYR A 85 -9.25 0.61 -8.85
C TYR A 85 -9.23 -0.28 -10.10
N GLY A 86 -8.03 -0.62 -10.59
CA GLY A 86 -7.84 -1.58 -11.67
C GLY A 86 -8.42 -2.95 -11.35
N LYS A 87 -8.14 -3.50 -10.17
CA LYS A 87 -8.72 -4.76 -9.70
C LYS A 87 -10.24 -4.70 -9.67
N CYS A 88 -10.83 -3.66 -9.10
CA CYS A 88 -12.29 -3.49 -9.06
C CYS A 88 -12.90 -3.39 -10.47
N ARG A 89 -12.22 -2.70 -11.39
CA ARG A 89 -12.73 -2.46 -12.76
C ARG A 89 -12.58 -3.66 -13.69
N PHE A 90 -11.46 -4.37 -13.59
CA PHE A 90 -11.05 -5.43 -14.53
C PHE A 90 -11.10 -6.83 -13.92
N ARG A 91 -11.40 -6.94 -12.62
CA ARG A 91 -11.64 -8.19 -11.88
C ARG A 91 -10.49 -9.20 -11.97
N TYR A 92 -9.26 -8.72 -11.73
CA TYR A 92 -8.10 -9.60 -11.60
C TYR A 92 -8.26 -10.54 -10.39
N THR A 93 -7.51 -11.64 -10.39
CA THR A 93 -7.47 -12.54 -9.24
C THR A 93 -6.75 -11.89 -8.07
N LEU A 94 -7.05 -12.33 -6.83
CA LEU A 94 -6.37 -11.83 -5.64
C LEU A 94 -4.85 -12.04 -5.71
N ILE A 95 -4.38 -13.12 -6.37
CA ILE A 95 -2.94 -13.36 -6.53
C ILE A 95 -2.30 -12.28 -7.40
N VAL A 96 -2.93 -11.92 -8.53
CA VAL A 96 -2.42 -10.88 -9.41
C VAL A 96 -2.38 -9.53 -8.70
N ASP A 97 -3.42 -9.23 -7.93
CA ASP A 97 -3.52 -8.04 -7.08
C ASP A 97 -2.35 -7.93 -6.09
N GLN A 98 -2.12 -8.97 -5.27
CA GLN A 98 -0.99 -8.96 -4.33
C GLN A 98 0.36 -8.82 -5.02
N LEU A 99 0.55 -9.48 -6.18
CA LEU A 99 1.81 -9.37 -6.94
C LEU A 99 2.06 -7.96 -7.44
N MET A 100 1.03 -7.25 -7.93
CA MET A 100 1.17 -5.85 -8.36
C MET A 100 1.58 -4.94 -7.19
N HIS A 101 0.98 -5.14 -6.02
CA HIS A 101 1.35 -4.39 -4.82
C HIS A 101 2.76 -4.72 -4.32
N TRP A 102 3.20 -5.98 -4.41
CA TRP A 102 4.58 -6.37 -4.09
C TRP A 102 5.60 -5.76 -5.06
N VAL A 103 5.29 -5.74 -6.36
CA VAL A 103 6.11 -5.04 -7.37
C VAL A 103 6.21 -3.55 -7.04
N CYS A 104 5.13 -2.91 -6.59
CA CYS A 104 5.16 -1.53 -6.11
C CYS A 104 6.17 -1.36 -4.95
N LYS A 105 6.16 -2.26 -3.95
CA LYS A 105 7.14 -2.20 -2.85
C LYS A 105 8.58 -2.39 -3.31
N LEU A 106 8.80 -3.31 -4.25
CA LEU A 106 10.11 -3.52 -4.86
C LEU A 106 10.61 -2.26 -5.57
N VAL A 107 9.74 -1.58 -6.32
CA VAL A 107 10.07 -0.29 -6.97
C VAL A 107 10.49 0.76 -5.95
N TRP A 108 9.81 0.87 -4.80
CA TRP A 108 10.22 1.80 -3.73
C TRP A 108 11.62 1.51 -3.19
N VAL A 109 11.93 0.25 -2.91
CA VAL A 109 13.26 -0.15 -2.42
C VAL A 109 14.33 0.13 -3.49
N LEU A 110 14.04 -0.14 -4.77
CA LEU A 110 14.96 0.15 -5.87
C LEU A 110 15.19 1.66 -6.03
N LEU A 111 14.16 2.49 -5.91
CA LEU A 111 14.32 3.94 -6.00
C LEU A 111 15.16 4.51 -4.85
N LEU A 112 15.01 3.98 -3.63
CA LEU A 112 15.82 4.40 -2.49
C LEU A 112 17.29 3.99 -2.63
N THR A 113 17.55 2.78 -3.13
CA THR A 113 18.93 2.27 -3.29
C THR A 113 19.69 2.86 -4.47
N ASN A 114 19.00 3.30 -5.53
CA ASN A 114 19.65 3.97 -6.66
C ASN A 114 19.85 5.49 -6.45
N TRP A 115 19.28 6.05 -5.37
CA TRP A 115 19.44 7.46 -5.01
C TRP A 115 20.57 7.67 -3.98
N SER A 116 20.92 6.63 -3.23
CA SER A 116 22.03 6.60 -2.25
C SER A 116 23.37 6.29 -2.88
#